data_AF-A0A1F8SXH4-F1
#
_entry.id   AF-A0A1F8SXH4-F1
#
_cell.length_a   1.000
_cell.length_b   1.000
_cell.length_c   1.000
_cell.angle_alpha   90.00
_cell.angle_beta   90.00
_cell.angle_gamma   90.00
#
_symmetry.space_group_name_H-M   'P 1'
#
loop_
_entity.id
_entity.type
_entity.pdbx_description
1 polymer ?
#
loop_
_entity_poly.entity_id
_entity_poly.type
_entity_poly.pdbx_seq_one_letter_code
_entity_poly.pdbx_strand_id
1 'polypeptide(L)'
;MEITEPKAPPAPPNIIAALRGGFDAIANRVYIVLIPVLLDVWIWLGPHIQIKSLMAAFVDSLKTMPEVDPSQTGGLLPTDPGVFQSIIERVNLMAILRAYPVGLPSLVSGILPLEAPIGSPIFIDVTSPVVVIILWLLLTMLGILAGTFYFILVAQAALERQVFWLKALKEWPQRLPQVVLLTLMAGVILVVLLVPSTCILSFVSMGGIPVSQIAVIMLVGMLLWLLFPLAFTPQGIFTLRINILASIQRSIVLTRMTLPTTALFFLVILVASQGLDVLWRVPAENSWLTLVGLAGHAFVASALLAATFVYYRDADEWVQNIIRKMRLAGTA
;
A
#
# COMPACT_ATOMS: atom_id res chain seq x y z
N MET A 1 -45.27 -21.69 -20.97
CA MET A 1 -44.57 -21.31 -19.72
C MET A 1 -43.13 -21.73 -19.90
N GLU A 2 -42.27 -20.77 -20.24
CA GLU A 2 -40.83 -21.01 -20.35
C GLU A 2 -40.30 -21.10 -18.92
N ILE A 3 -39.91 -22.31 -18.51
CA ILE A 3 -39.34 -22.57 -17.19
C ILE A 3 -37.94 -21.97 -17.24
N THR A 4 -37.78 -20.74 -16.78
CA THR A 4 -36.48 -20.12 -16.59
C THR A 4 -35.74 -20.95 -15.54
N GLU A 5 -34.72 -21.69 -15.97
CA GLU A 5 -33.85 -22.42 -15.05
C GLU A 5 -33.35 -21.47 -13.95
N PRO A 6 -33.38 -21.88 -12.67
CA PRO A 6 -32.86 -21.06 -11.59
C PRO A 6 -31.36 -20.86 -11.85
N LYS A 7 -31.00 -19.64 -12.26
CA LYS A 7 -29.62 -19.20 -12.46
C LYS A 7 -28.78 -19.66 -11.27
N ALA A 8 -27.85 -20.59 -11.53
CA ALA A 8 -27.02 -21.19 -10.50
C ALA A 8 -26.43 -20.10 -9.59
N PRO A 9 -26.34 -20.34 -8.27
CA PRO A 9 -25.76 -19.36 -7.36
C PRO A 9 -24.38 -18.93 -7.87
N PRO A 10 -24.02 -17.63 -7.76
CA PRO A 10 -22.67 -17.21 -8.08
C PRO A 10 -21.68 -18.06 -7.27
N ALA A 11 -20.66 -18.58 -7.93
CA ALA A 11 -19.58 -19.28 -7.25
C ALA A 11 -18.91 -18.32 -6.24
N PRO A 12 -18.39 -18.83 -5.11
CA PRO A 12 -17.55 -18.01 -4.23
C PRO A 12 -16.35 -17.45 -5.01
N PRO A 13 -15.81 -16.28 -4.59
CA PRO A 13 -14.73 -15.63 -5.32
C PRO A 13 -13.53 -16.57 -5.45
N ASN A 14 -13.08 -16.80 -6.69
CA ASN A 14 -11.99 -17.73 -6.98
C ASN A 14 -10.66 -16.98 -7.09
N ILE A 15 -9.76 -17.26 -6.14
CA ILE A 15 -8.44 -16.63 -6.02
C ILE A 15 -7.60 -16.80 -7.30
N ILE A 16 -7.55 -18.02 -7.85
CA ILE A 16 -6.74 -18.33 -9.04
C ILE A 16 -7.31 -17.62 -10.26
N ALA A 17 -8.64 -17.59 -10.40
CA ALA A 17 -9.30 -16.88 -11.48
C ALA A 17 -9.04 -15.36 -11.41
N ALA A 18 -9.07 -14.78 -10.19
CA ALA A 18 -8.78 -13.37 -9.99
C ALA A 18 -7.32 -13.02 -10.32
N LEU A 19 -6.37 -13.84 -9.85
CA LEU A 19 -4.95 -13.68 -10.18
C LEU A 19 -4.73 -13.77 -11.70
N ARG A 20 -5.21 -14.84 -12.33
CA ARG A 20 -5.13 -14.99 -13.79
C ARG A 20 -5.75 -13.80 -14.51
N GLY A 21 -6.92 -13.34 -14.08
CA GLY A 21 -7.60 -12.18 -14.65
C GLY A 21 -6.77 -10.90 -14.54
N GLY A 22 -6.11 -10.68 -13.40
CA GLY A 22 -5.20 -9.53 -13.20
C GLY A 22 -3.96 -9.57 -14.09
N PHE A 23 -3.29 -10.73 -14.15
CA PHE A 23 -2.12 -10.93 -15.02
C PHE A 23 -2.50 -10.82 -16.51
N ASP A 24 -3.58 -11.47 -16.94
CA ASP A 24 -4.08 -11.38 -18.32
C ASP A 24 -4.47 -9.93 -18.66
N ALA A 25 -5.04 -9.19 -17.71
CA ALA A 25 -5.41 -7.79 -17.92
C ALA A 25 -4.19 -6.91 -18.22
N ILE A 26 -3.12 -7.04 -17.42
CA ILE A 26 -1.91 -6.23 -17.59
C ILE A 26 -1.02 -6.73 -18.74
N ALA A 27 -0.89 -8.04 -18.93
CA ALA A 27 -0.09 -8.62 -20.02
C ALA A 27 -0.57 -8.19 -21.41
N ASN A 28 -1.88 -7.98 -21.57
CA ASN A 28 -2.44 -7.47 -22.83
C ASN A 28 -2.35 -5.94 -22.95
N ARG A 29 -1.93 -5.22 -21.90
CA ARG A 29 -1.83 -3.74 -21.84
C ARG A 29 -0.55 -3.33 -21.09
N VAL A 30 0.58 -3.89 -21.49
CA VAL A 30 1.89 -3.71 -20.81
C VAL A 30 2.29 -2.24 -20.71
N TYR A 31 1.83 -1.37 -21.61
CA TYR A 31 2.11 0.06 -21.55
C TYR A 31 1.63 0.74 -20.25
N ILE A 32 0.68 0.16 -19.48
CA ILE A 32 0.29 0.69 -18.16
C ILE A 32 1.48 0.62 -17.17
N VAL A 33 2.33 -0.39 -17.32
CA VAL A 33 3.51 -0.63 -16.48
C VAL A 33 4.56 0.49 -16.64
N LEU A 34 4.52 1.25 -17.73
CA LEU A 34 5.44 2.38 -17.93
C LEU A 34 5.29 3.43 -16.84
N ILE A 35 4.09 3.64 -16.28
CA ILE A 35 3.87 4.64 -15.22
C ILE A 35 4.69 4.32 -13.95
N PRO A 36 4.56 3.13 -13.33
CA PRO A 36 5.40 2.77 -12.18
C PRO A 36 6.89 2.67 -12.52
N VAL A 37 7.26 2.22 -13.73
CA VAL A 37 8.68 2.21 -14.14
C VAL A 37 9.25 3.64 -14.20
N LEU A 38 8.51 4.60 -14.76
CA LEU A 38 8.94 5.99 -14.82
C LEU A 38 9.08 6.58 -13.42
N LEU A 39 8.18 6.25 -12.49
CA LEU A 39 8.33 6.65 -11.09
C LEU A 39 9.59 6.05 -10.48
N ASP A 40 9.83 4.75 -10.66
CA ASP A 40 11.02 4.08 -10.12
C ASP A 40 12.31 4.69 -10.69
N VAL A 41 12.38 4.93 -12.00
CA VAL A 41 13.54 5.60 -12.63
C VAL A 41 13.71 7.02 -12.09
N TRP A 42 12.62 7.76 -11.88
CA TRP A 42 12.67 9.09 -11.28
C TRP A 42 13.19 9.08 -9.85
N ILE A 43 12.74 8.14 -9.00
CA ILE A 43 13.21 8.02 -7.61
C ILE A 43 14.67 7.54 -7.58
N TRP A 44 15.05 6.66 -8.50
CA TRP A 44 16.39 6.09 -8.56
C TRP A 44 17.44 7.09 -9.02
N LEU A 45 17.22 7.72 -10.18
CA LEU A 45 18.18 8.61 -10.83
C LEU A 45 17.98 10.10 -10.48
N GLY A 46 16.84 10.45 -9.89
CA GLY A 46 16.52 11.81 -9.48
C GLY A 46 17.29 12.27 -8.24
N PRO A 47 17.03 13.49 -7.76
CA PRO A 47 17.66 13.99 -6.55
C PRO A 47 17.15 13.22 -5.32
N HIS A 48 18.06 12.88 -4.41
CA HIS A 48 17.76 12.20 -3.16
C HIS A 48 17.63 13.26 -2.08
N ILE A 49 16.39 13.52 -1.67
CA ILE A 49 16.10 14.51 -0.64
C ILE A 49 16.18 13.80 0.72
N GLN A 50 17.23 14.08 1.47
CA GLN A 50 17.53 13.45 2.74
C GLN A 50 17.15 14.34 3.90
N ILE A 51 16.99 13.74 5.08
CA ILE A 51 16.79 14.42 6.37
C ILE A 51 17.84 13.95 7.37
N LYS A 52 19.08 13.74 6.89
CA LYS A 52 20.16 13.09 7.63
C LYS A 52 20.49 13.89 8.88
N SER A 53 20.70 15.20 8.73
CA SER A 53 21.03 16.08 9.85
C SER A 53 19.91 16.14 10.91
N LEU A 54 18.65 16.18 10.48
CA LEU A 54 17.50 16.20 11.40
C LEU A 54 17.36 14.90 12.17
N MET A 55 17.49 13.76 11.50
CA MET A 55 17.42 12.45 12.16
C MET A 55 18.61 12.23 13.09
N ALA A 56 19.82 12.61 12.69
CA ALA A 56 21.00 12.52 13.55
C ALA A 56 20.83 13.36 14.83
N ALA A 57 20.38 14.61 14.70
CA ALA A 57 20.12 15.47 15.85
C ALA A 57 19.03 14.89 16.78
N PHE A 58 18.00 14.26 16.22
CA PHE A 58 16.96 13.58 16.98
C PHE A 58 17.51 12.36 17.73
N VAL A 59 18.30 11.51 17.07
CA VAL A 59 18.93 10.35 17.70
C VAL A 59 19.88 10.77 18.82
N ASP A 60 20.69 11.81 18.61
CA ASP A 60 21.60 12.31 19.64
C ASP A 60 20.84 12.88 20.84
N SER A 61 19.69 13.53 20.60
CA SER A 61 18.80 13.97 21.68
C SER A 61 18.26 12.78 22.49
N LEU A 62 17.87 11.68 21.83
CA LEU A 62 17.40 10.47 22.52
C LEU A 62 18.48 9.83 23.40
N LYS A 63 19.75 9.83 22.96
CA LYS A 63 20.88 9.28 23.74
C LYS A 63 21.14 10.05 25.04
N THR A 64 20.75 11.32 25.10
CA THR A 64 20.94 12.16 26.29
C THR A 64 19.81 12.02 27.32
N MET A 65 18.74 11.28 27.00
CA MET A 65 17.63 11.04 27.93
C MET A 65 17.99 9.94 28.93
N PRO A 66 17.91 10.18 30.26
CA PRO A 66 18.32 9.24 31.30
C PRO A 66 17.56 7.89 31.34
N GLU A 67 16.41 7.80 30.66
CA GLU A 67 15.51 6.63 30.67
C GLU A 67 15.70 5.67 29.49
N VAL A 68 16.57 5.99 28.53
CA VAL A 68 16.87 5.07 27.41
C VAL A 68 18.04 4.17 27.79
N ASP A 69 17.85 3.35 28.83
CA ASP A 69 18.79 2.28 29.16
C ASP A 69 18.61 1.15 28.11
N PRO A 70 19.68 0.76 27.38
CA PRO A 70 19.69 -0.37 26.45
C PRO A 70 19.11 -1.67 27.02
N SER A 71 19.21 -1.86 28.35
CA SER A 71 18.69 -3.03 29.05
C SER A 71 17.17 -3.02 29.23
N GLN A 72 16.51 -1.85 29.14
CA GLN A 72 15.07 -1.69 29.36
C GLN A 72 14.25 -1.59 28.06
N THR A 73 14.89 -1.30 26.93
CA THR A 73 14.23 -1.19 25.61
C THR A 73 13.97 -2.54 24.92
N GLY A 74 14.36 -3.66 25.56
CA GLY A 74 13.98 -5.01 25.14
C GLY A 74 14.40 -5.43 23.73
N GLY A 75 15.40 -4.74 23.15
CA GLY A 75 15.86 -4.98 21.77
C GLY A 75 14.88 -4.53 20.67
N LEU A 76 13.84 -3.75 20.99
CA LEU A 76 12.86 -3.26 20.00
C LEU A 76 13.42 -2.10 19.16
N LEU A 77 14.38 -1.35 19.68
CA LEU A 77 15.17 -0.38 18.92
C LEU A 77 16.52 -1.02 18.57
N PRO A 78 16.98 -0.94 17.31
CA PRO A 78 18.33 -1.37 16.94
C PRO A 78 19.35 -0.63 17.79
N THR A 79 19.84 -1.26 18.86
CA THR A 79 20.74 -0.59 19.81
C THR A 79 22.15 -0.44 19.25
N ASP A 80 22.39 -1.03 18.06
CA ASP A 80 23.58 -0.84 17.26
C ASP A 80 23.53 0.51 16.51
N PRO A 81 24.40 1.49 16.88
CA PRO A 81 24.48 2.78 16.21
C PRO A 81 24.73 2.65 14.70
N GLY A 82 25.41 1.60 14.23
CA GLY A 82 25.72 1.39 12.82
C GLY A 82 24.48 1.06 11.97
N VAL A 83 23.50 0.38 12.57
CA VAL A 83 22.22 0.07 11.89
C VAL A 83 21.40 1.34 11.70
N PHE A 84 21.26 2.16 12.74
CA PHE A 84 20.55 3.44 12.63
C PHE A 84 21.19 4.38 11.62
N GLN A 85 22.52 4.48 11.62
CA GLN A 85 23.24 5.32 10.68
C GLN A 85 23.02 4.86 9.23
N SER A 86 23.04 3.55 8.99
CA SER A 86 22.75 2.97 7.66
C SER A 86 21.32 3.27 7.18
N ILE A 87 20.34 3.26 8.10
CA ILE A 87 18.95 3.61 7.78
C ILE A 87 18.83 5.10 7.44
N ILE A 88 19.41 5.97 8.26
CA ILE A 88 19.36 7.43 8.08
C ILE A 88 19.96 7.83 6.73
N GLU A 89 21.06 7.19 6.32
CA GLU A 89 21.73 7.48 5.05
C GLU A 89 20.88 7.11 3.84
N ARG A 90 20.00 6.11 3.96
CA ARG A 90 19.11 5.69 2.87
C ARG A 90 17.80 6.45 2.82
N VAL A 91 17.46 7.26 3.82
CA VAL A 91 16.19 7.99 3.79
C VAL A 91 16.13 8.95 2.61
N ASN A 92 15.13 8.76 1.75
CA ASN A 92 14.84 9.65 0.62
C ASN A 92 13.36 10.05 0.64
N LEU A 93 13.07 11.34 0.85
CA LEU A 93 11.70 11.86 0.85
C LEU A 93 11.00 11.66 -0.50
N MET A 94 11.72 11.54 -1.61
CA MET A 94 11.11 11.25 -2.92
C MET A 94 10.35 9.93 -2.94
N ALA A 95 10.70 8.98 -2.07
CA ALA A 95 9.98 7.72 -1.93
C ALA A 95 8.50 7.90 -1.52
N ILE A 96 8.14 9.06 -0.93
CA ILE A 96 6.76 9.44 -0.56
C ILE A 96 5.85 9.52 -1.80
N LEU A 97 6.40 9.78 -2.99
CA LEU A 97 5.65 9.78 -4.26
C LEU A 97 4.95 8.44 -4.54
N ARG A 98 5.40 7.35 -3.92
CA ARG A 98 4.70 6.05 -3.95
C ARG A 98 3.25 6.20 -3.46
N ALA A 99 3.02 7.04 -2.44
CA ALA A 99 1.74 7.33 -1.77
C ALA A 99 0.97 6.11 -1.24
N TYR A 100 0.15 6.31 -0.22
CA TYR A 100 -0.75 5.31 0.36
C TYR A 100 -2.06 5.99 0.78
N PRO A 101 -3.23 5.31 0.69
CA PRO A 101 -3.44 3.92 0.27
C PRO A 101 -3.60 3.73 -1.25
N VAL A 102 -3.78 4.81 -2.02
CA VAL A 102 -3.91 4.79 -3.48
C VAL A 102 -2.66 5.42 -4.08
N GLY A 103 -1.74 4.56 -4.49
CA GLY A 103 -0.39 4.95 -4.88
C GLY A 103 0.12 4.27 -6.14
N LEU A 104 1.34 4.58 -6.53
CA LEU A 104 2.06 3.89 -7.59
C LEU A 104 2.95 2.81 -6.98
N PRO A 105 2.98 1.57 -7.51
CA PRO A 105 3.97 0.60 -7.06
C PRO A 105 5.38 1.07 -7.44
N SER A 106 6.33 0.85 -6.54
CA SER A 106 7.72 1.28 -6.71
C SER A 106 8.67 0.33 -5.97
N LEU A 107 9.59 -0.29 -6.70
CA LEU A 107 10.63 -1.13 -6.12
C LEU A 107 11.66 -0.26 -5.38
N VAL A 108 12.01 0.88 -5.98
CA VAL A 108 13.08 1.76 -5.52
C VAL A 108 12.73 2.42 -4.19
N SER A 109 11.47 2.78 -3.96
CA SER A 109 11.00 3.23 -2.65
C SER A 109 11.21 2.22 -1.52
N GLY A 110 11.41 0.93 -1.84
CA GLY A 110 11.70 -0.13 -0.87
C GLY A 110 13.16 -0.59 -0.81
N ILE A 111 14.02 -0.15 -1.73
CA ILE A 111 15.48 -0.37 -1.72
C ILE A 111 16.19 0.85 -1.13
N LEU A 112 15.74 2.04 -1.53
CA LEU A 112 16.34 3.33 -1.19
C LEU A 112 17.86 3.32 -1.49
N PRO A 113 18.23 3.24 -2.77
CA PRO A 113 19.61 3.03 -3.18
C PRO A 113 20.49 4.24 -2.85
N LEU A 114 21.77 4.01 -2.58
CA LEU A 114 22.77 5.06 -2.39
C LEU A 114 23.58 5.32 -3.66
N GLU A 115 23.55 4.38 -4.60
CA GLU A 115 24.28 4.45 -5.86
C GLU A 115 23.32 4.43 -7.05
N ALA A 116 23.78 4.98 -8.17
CA ALA A 116 23.14 4.88 -9.46
C ALA A 116 24.18 4.51 -10.54
N PRO A 117 23.75 3.99 -11.71
CA PRO A 117 24.66 3.57 -12.77
C PRO A 117 25.44 4.73 -13.40
N ILE A 118 24.93 5.95 -13.22
CA ILE A 118 25.52 7.19 -13.73
C ILE A 118 26.49 7.79 -12.68
N GLY A 119 26.64 7.16 -11.51
CA GLY A 119 27.46 7.63 -10.39
C GLY A 119 26.64 7.84 -9.13
N SER A 120 27.14 8.68 -8.22
CA SER A 120 26.41 9.06 -7.02
C SER A 120 25.24 9.99 -7.36
N PRO A 121 24.01 9.71 -6.90
CA PRO A 121 22.88 10.63 -6.99
C PRO A 121 23.17 11.99 -6.36
N ILE A 122 22.39 13.01 -6.72
CA ILE A 122 22.46 14.33 -6.08
C ILE A 122 21.77 14.23 -4.72
N PHE A 123 22.54 14.33 -3.64
CA PHE A 123 22.01 14.34 -2.28
C PHE A 123 21.72 15.77 -1.82
N ILE A 124 20.49 16.02 -1.39
CA ILE A 124 20.04 17.30 -0.84
C ILE A 124 19.58 17.07 0.59
N ASP A 125 20.38 17.49 1.56
CA ASP A 125 20.02 17.35 2.98
C ASP A 125 19.16 18.55 3.43
N VAL A 126 17.96 18.26 3.92
CA VAL A 126 17.00 19.26 4.40
C VAL A 126 17.10 19.36 5.91
N THR A 127 17.54 20.51 6.40
CA THR A 127 17.78 20.76 7.83
C THR A 127 16.62 21.45 8.54
N SER A 128 15.58 21.88 7.81
CA SER A 128 14.43 22.59 8.38
C SER A 128 13.20 21.67 8.50
N PRO A 129 12.65 21.43 9.71
CA PRO A 129 11.46 20.60 9.89
C PRO A 129 10.24 21.12 9.14
N VAL A 130 10.09 22.44 9.03
CA VAL A 130 8.97 23.08 8.30
C VAL A 130 9.04 22.74 6.82
N VAL A 131 10.24 22.81 6.23
CA VAL A 131 10.45 22.44 4.81
C VAL A 131 10.15 20.95 4.59
N VAL A 132 10.55 20.08 5.52
CA VAL A 132 10.24 18.64 5.45
C VAL A 132 8.73 18.40 5.44
N ILE A 133 7.95 19.08 6.31
CA ILE A 133 6.49 18.93 6.35
C ILE A 133 5.85 19.41 5.05
N ILE A 134 6.29 20.55 4.51
CA ILE A 134 5.80 21.09 3.23
C ILE A 134 6.10 20.11 2.09
N LEU A 135 7.34 19.62 2.00
CA LEU A 135 7.74 18.62 0.99
C LEU A 135 6.95 17.33 1.13
N TRP A 136 6.77 16.83 2.35
CA TRP A 136 5.97 15.63 2.62
C TRP A 136 4.54 15.80 2.12
N LEU A 137 3.90 16.95 2.39
CA LEU A 137 2.53 17.23 1.94
C LEU A 137 2.45 17.31 0.41
N LEU A 138 3.39 18.03 -0.22
CA LEU A 138 3.43 18.19 -1.67
C LEU A 138 3.69 16.86 -2.40
N LEU A 139 4.69 16.10 -1.97
CA LEU A 139 5.03 14.79 -2.56
C LEU A 139 3.89 13.79 -2.34
N THR A 140 3.24 13.80 -1.19
CA THR A 140 2.04 12.98 -0.94
C THR A 140 0.92 13.36 -1.90
N MET A 141 0.65 14.66 -2.09
CA MET A 141 -0.39 15.13 -3.01
C MET A 141 -0.08 14.74 -4.47
N LEU A 142 1.17 14.89 -4.90
CA LEU A 142 1.63 14.46 -6.23
C LEU A 142 1.52 12.94 -6.42
N GLY A 143 1.89 12.17 -5.41
CA GLY A 143 1.77 10.71 -5.42
C GLY A 143 0.30 10.26 -5.50
N ILE A 144 -0.61 10.91 -4.75
CA ILE A 144 -2.05 10.66 -4.83
C ILE A 144 -2.61 11.02 -6.20
N LEU A 145 -2.19 12.15 -6.78
CA LEU A 145 -2.58 12.57 -8.12
C LEU A 145 -2.23 11.48 -9.14
N ALA A 146 -0.98 11.06 -9.17
CA ALA A 146 -0.49 10.03 -10.09
C ALA A 146 -1.10 8.65 -9.81
N GLY A 147 -1.20 8.27 -8.53
CA GLY A 147 -1.79 7.01 -8.08
C GLY A 147 -3.27 6.89 -8.43
N THR A 148 -4.04 7.97 -8.29
CA THR A 148 -5.46 8.00 -8.67
C THR A 148 -5.63 7.75 -10.16
N PHE A 149 -4.83 8.42 -11.00
CA PHE A 149 -4.87 8.24 -12.44
C PHE A 149 -4.52 6.79 -12.82
N TYR A 150 -3.46 6.26 -12.22
CA TYR A 150 -3.02 4.89 -12.43
C TYR A 150 -4.05 3.84 -12.00
N PHE A 151 -4.70 4.02 -10.85
CA PHE A 151 -5.78 3.13 -10.39
C PHE A 151 -6.97 3.12 -11.36
N ILE A 152 -7.31 4.25 -11.99
CA ILE A 152 -8.36 4.30 -13.02
C ILE A 152 -7.95 3.43 -14.22
N LEU A 153 -6.71 3.55 -14.70
CA LEU A 153 -6.22 2.75 -15.83
C LEU A 153 -6.19 1.25 -15.52
N VAL A 154 -5.71 0.88 -14.33
CA VAL A 154 -5.66 -0.52 -13.89
C VAL A 154 -7.07 -1.09 -13.72
N ALA A 155 -8.01 -0.32 -13.15
CA ALA A 155 -9.40 -0.73 -13.04
C ALA A 155 -10.05 -0.94 -14.41
N GLN A 156 -9.82 -0.05 -15.38
CA GLN A 156 -10.31 -0.21 -16.75
C GLN A 156 -9.70 -1.46 -17.42
N ALA A 157 -8.40 -1.68 -17.29
CA ALA A 157 -7.73 -2.85 -17.84
C ALA A 157 -8.28 -4.17 -17.24
N ALA A 158 -8.52 -4.19 -15.92
CA ALA A 158 -8.99 -5.36 -15.19
C ALA A 158 -10.47 -5.68 -15.45
N LEU A 159 -11.33 -4.66 -15.46
CA LEU A 159 -12.79 -4.84 -15.47
C LEU A 159 -13.40 -4.68 -16.87
N GLU A 160 -12.95 -3.68 -17.64
CA GLU A 160 -13.49 -3.36 -18.97
C GLU A 160 -12.70 -4.05 -20.09
N ARG A 161 -11.53 -4.66 -19.79
CA ARG A 161 -10.59 -5.26 -20.77
C ARG A 161 -10.16 -4.30 -21.88
N GLN A 162 -10.32 -3.00 -21.66
CA GLN A 162 -9.96 -1.92 -22.58
C GLN A 162 -9.44 -0.76 -21.73
N VAL A 163 -8.59 0.09 -22.30
CA VAL A 163 -8.05 1.25 -21.61
C VAL A 163 -8.27 2.47 -22.47
N PHE A 164 -9.07 3.40 -21.98
CA PHE A 164 -9.41 4.64 -22.68
C PHE A 164 -8.83 5.82 -21.93
N TRP A 165 -7.65 6.28 -22.37
CA TRP A 165 -6.92 7.40 -21.76
C TRP A 165 -7.76 8.68 -21.62
N LEU A 166 -8.55 9.02 -22.66
CA LEU A 166 -9.44 10.18 -22.64
C LEU A 166 -10.55 10.06 -21.58
N LYS A 167 -11.13 8.85 -21.43
CA LYS A 167 -12.13 8.55 -20.39
C LYS A 167 -11.48 8.62 -19.01
N ALA A 168 -10.28 8.07 -18.85
CA ALA A 168 -9.53 8.13 -17.60
C ALA A 168 -9.22 9.58 -17.19
N LEU A 169 -8.77 10.41 -18.13
CA LEU A 169 -8.48 11.82 -17.89
C LEU A 169 -9.73 12.62 -17.47
N LYS A 170 -10.90 12.28 -18.03
CA LYS A 170 -12.19 12.88 -17.66
C LYS A 170 -12.68 12.43 -16.29
N GLU A 171 -12.46 11.16 -15.93
CA GLU A 171 -12.85 10.60 -14.62
C GLU A 171 -11.89 11.01 -13.50
N TRP A 172 -10.62 11.31 -13.81
CA TRP A 172 -9.58 11.64 -12.85
C TRP A 172 -9.93 12.76 -11.86
N PRO A 173 -10.36 13.97 -12.28
CA PRO A 173 -10.71 15.05 -11.35
C PRO A 173 -11.93 14.72 -10.49
N GLN A 174 -12.80 13.81 -10.93
CA GLN A 174 -13.99 13.40 -10.17
C GLN A 174 -13.63 12.42 -9.03
N ARG A 175 -12.61 11.57 -9.23
CA ARG A 175 -12.18 10.57 -8.24
C ARG A 175 -11.14 11.11 -7.26
N LEU A 176 -10.32 12.06 -7.69
CA LEU A 176 -9.28 12.67 -6.87
C LEU A 176 -9.75 13.12 -5.48
N PRO A 177 -10.84 13.90 -5.31
CA PRO A 177 -11.24 14.37 -3.98
C PRO A 177 -11.63 13.21 -3.04
N GLN A 178 -12.17 12.11 -3.58
CA GLN A 178 -12.51 10.93 -2.77
C GLN A 178 -11.25 10.22 -2.28
N VAL A 179 -10.21 10.16 -3.10
CA VAL A 179 -8.92 9.55 -2.73
C VAL A 179 -8.14 10.43 -1.76
N VAL A 180 -8.17 11.75 -1.94
CA VAL A 180 -7.59 12.71 -0.98
C VAL A 180 -8.28 12.55 0.37
N LEU A 181 -9.62 12.53 0.41
CA LEU A 181 -10.38 12.32 1.63
C LEU A 181 -10.07 10.95 2.26
N LEU A 182 -9.93 9.89 1.46
CA LEU A 182 -9.52 8.57 1.95
C LEU A 182 -8.15 8.60 2.59
N THR A 183 -7.20 9.30 1.98
CA THR A 183 -5.84 9.41 2.51
C THR A 183 -5.81 10.20 3.82
N LEU A 184 -6.57 11.30 3.89
CA LEU A 184 -6.73 12.07 5.13
C LEU A 184 -7.39 11.23 6.23
N MET A 185 -8.48 10.51 5.93
CA MET A 185 -9.14 9.63 6.88
C MET A 185 -8.20 8.51 7.36
N ALA A 186 -7.46 7.88 6.46
CA ALA A 186 -6.46 6.86 6.82
C ALA A 186 -5.36 7.43 7.73
N GLY A 187 -4.88 8.65 7.44
CA GLY A 187 -3.92 9.36 8.28
C GLY A 187 -4.46 9.66 9.67
N VAL A 188 -5.69 10.17 9.78
CA VAL A 188 -6.35 10.43 11.06
C VAL A 188 -6.55 9.14 11.85
N ILE A 189 -7.04 8.07 11.22
CA ILE A 189 -7.19 6.76 11.86
C ILE A 189 -5.84 6.28 12.38
N LEU A 190 -4.78 6.39 11.59
CA LEU A 190 -3.44 5.96 11.98
C LEU A 190 -2.91 6.78 13.18
N VAL A 191 -3.10 8.10 13.21
CA VAL A 191 -2.71 8.94 14.36
C VAL A 191 -3.51 8.59 15.61
N VAL A 192 -4.83 8.46 15.49
CA VAL A 192 -5.73 8.09 16.59
C VAL A 192 -5.39 6.71 17.16
N LEU A 193 -4.86 5.79 16.34
CA LEU A 193 -4.44 4.48 16.81
C LEU A 193 -3.01 4.49 17.37
N LEU A 194 -2.05 5.13 16.70
CA LEU A 194 -0.65 5.10 17.12
C LEU A 194 -0.40 5.86 18.42
N VAL A 195 -1.02 7.04 18.62
CA VAL A 195 -0.77 7.87 19.81
C VAL A 195 -1.16 7.14 21.12
N PRO A 196 -2.37 6.58 21.26
CA PRO A 196 -2.70 5.78 22.45
C PRO A 196 -1.83 4.54 22.57
N SER A 197 -1.49 3.91 21.44
CA SER A 197 -0.65 2.72 21.42
C SER A 197 0.74 3.01 21.98
N THR A 198 1.34 4.15 21.67
CA THR A 198 2.63 4.56 22.27
C THR A 198 2.53 4.72 23.78
N CYS A 199 1.45 5.32 24.30
CA CYS A 199 1.23 5.45 25.74
C CYS A 199 1.08 4.08 26.44
N ILE A 200 0.31 3.16 25.83
CA ILE A 200 0.12 1.80 26.34
C ILE A 200 1.46 1.06 26.35
N LEU A 201 2.24 1.16 25.27
CA LEU A 201 3.55 0.50 25.19
C LEU A 201 4.52 1.04 26.23
N SER A 202 4.56 2.35 26.48
CA SER A 202 5.39 2.95 27.54
C SER A 202 5.01 2.45 28.93
N PHE A 203 3.73 2.24 29.21
CA PHE A 203 3.28 1.66 30.48
C PHE A 203 3.65 0.17 30.58
N VAL A 204 3.45 -0.59 29.50
CA VAL A 204 3.77 -2.02 29.47
C VAL A 204 5.27 -2.29 29.59
N SER A 205 6.13 -1.43 29.02
CA SER A 205 7.59 -1.58 29.15
C SER A 205 8.07 -1.54 30.59
N MET A 206 7.33 -0.90 31.51
CA MET A 206 7.64 -0.94 32.95
C MET A 206 7.49 -2.35 33.56
N GLY A 207 6.69 -3.22 32.94
CA GLY A 207 6.46 -4.60 33.39
C GLY A 207 7.56 -5.59 32.98
N GLY A 208 8.60 -5.15 32.27
CA GLY A 208 9.73 -5.98 31.83
C GLY A 208 9.59 -6.55 30.42
N ILE A 209 10.69 -7.13 29.92
CA ILE A 209 10.90 -7.46 28.50
C ILE A 209 9.85 -8.43 27.92
N PRO A 210 9.51 -9.58 28.54
CA PRO A 210 8.59 -10.55 27.93
C PRO A 210 7.17 -9.98 27.70
N VAL A 211 6.71 -9.11 28.59
CA VAL A 211 5.37 -8.51 28.51
C VAL A 211 5.30 -7.51 27.36
N SER A 212 6.36 -6.73 27.13
CA SER A 212 6.43 -5.76 26.04
C SER A 212 6.32 -6.39 24.64
N GLN A 213 6.99 -7.53 24.42
CA GLN A 213 6.96 -8.23 23.14
C GLN A 213 5.57 -8.79 22.82
N ILE A 214 4.90 -9.38 23.82
CA ILE A 214 3.52 -9.86 23.69
C ILE A 214 2.58 -8.70 23.37
N ALA A 215 2.73 -7.56 24.06
CA ALA A 215 1.89 -6.39 23.83
C ALA A 215 2.08 -5.81 22.42
N VAL A 216 3.31 -5.77 21.89
CA VAL A 216 3.57 -5.35 20.50
C VAL A 216 2.89 -6.30 19.50
N ILE A 217 3.00 -7.61 19.70
CA ILE A 217 2.32 -8.60 18.82
C ILE A 217 0.81 -8.43 18.87
N MET A 218 0.22 -8.28 20.07
CA MET A 218 -1.21 -8.03 20.23
C MET A 218 -1.64 -6.72 19.56
N LEU A 219 -0.84 -5.66 19.70
CA LEU A 219 -1.10 -4.38 19.04
C LEU A 219 -1.09 -4.52 17.52
N VAL A 220 -0.07 -5.16 16.94
CA VAL A 220 0.00 -5.40 15.50
C VAL A 220 -1.20 -6.24 15.03
N GLY A 221 -1.56 -7.28 15.77
CA GLY A 221 -2.74 -8.10 15.48
C GLY A 221 -4.03 -7.28 15.52
N MET A 222 -4.21 -6.39 16.50
CA MET A 222 -5.34 -5.49 16.62
C MET A 222 -5.41 -4.47 15.48
N LEU A 223 -4.27 -3.87 15.10
CA LEU A 223 -4.17 -2.94 13.97
C LEU A 223 -4.52 -3.64 12.66
N LEU A 224 -3.99 -4.84 12.42
CA LEU A 224 -4.33 -5.64 11.25
C LEU A 224 -5.82 -5.98 11.24
N TRP A 225 -6.38 -6.43 12.36
CA TRP A 225 -7.80 -6.75 12.47
C TRP A 225 -8.70 -5.54 12.17
N LEU A 226 -8.32 -4.34 12.62
CA LEU A 226 -9.09 -3.12 12.42
C LEU A 226 -8.96 -2.56 11.00
N LEU A 227 -7.75 -2.58 10.43
CA LEU A 227 -7.46 -1.99 9.13
C LEU A 227 -7.78 -2.92 7.96
N PHE A 228 -7.68 -4.24 8.14
CA PHE A 228 -7.89 -5.21 7.08
C PHE A 228 -9.29 -5.12 6.43
N PRO A 229 -10.40 -4.92 7.16
CA PRO A 229 -11.72 -4.69 6.57
C PRO A 229 -11.81 -3.43 5.70
N LEU A 230 -10.85 -2.50 5.79
CA LEU A 230 -10.78 -1.29 4.97
C LEU A 230 -9.94 -1.48 3.70
N ALA A 231 -9.27 -2.62 3.52
CA ALA A 231 -8.33 -2.87 2.42
C ALA A 231 -8.96 -2.72 1.03
N PHE A 232 -10.27 -3.00 0.91
CA PHE A 232 -11.01 -2.86 -0.35
C PHE A 232 -11.70 -1.50 -0.55
N THR A 233 -11.47 -0.53 0.33
CA THR A 233 -12.08 0.81 0.20
C THR A 233 -11.67 1.51 -1.11
N PRO A 234 -10.42 1.46 -1.57
CA PRO A 234 -10.06 1.98 -2.89
C PRO A 234 -10.82 1.27 -4.01
N GLN A 235 -10.88 -0.06 -3.96
CA GLN A 235 -11.49 -0.89 -5.00
C GLN A 235 -12.98 -0.57 -5.16
N GLY A 236 -13.70 -0.30 -4.07
CA GLY A 236 -15.09 0.15 -4.13
C GLY A 236 -15.28 1.51 -4.81
N ILE A 237 -14.39 2.47 -4.55
CA ILE A 237 -14.43 3.80 -5.18
C ILE A 237 -14.25 3.68 -6.69
N PHE A 238 -13.27 2.89 -7.15
CA PHE A 238 -12.94 2.79 -8.57
C PHE A 238 -13.88 1.83 -9.34
N THR A 239 -14.22 0.68 -8.76
CA THR A 239 -15.06 -0.37 -9.38
C THR A 239 -16.53 0.02 -9.41
N LEU A 240 -17.10 0.34 -8.24
CA LEU A 240 -18.54 0.56 -8.08
C LEU A 240 -18.93 2.03 -8.27
N ARG A 241 -17.95 2.94 -8.35
CA ARG A 241 -18.17 4.39 -8.52
C ARG A 241 -19.03 5.01 -7.39
N ILE A 242 -18.96 4.42 -6.20
CA ILE A 242 -19.69 4.87 -5.00
C ILE A 242 -18.83 5.86 -4.20
N ASN A 243 -19.48 6.67 -3.36
CA ASN A 243 -18.79 7.59 -2.47
C ASN A 243 -17.95 6.85 -1.40
N ILE A 244 -17.08 7.58 -0.72
CA ILE A 244 -16.13 7.00 0.24
C ILE A 244 -16.80 6.26 1.41
N LEU A 245 -17.87 6.83 1.99
CA LEU A 245 -18.53 6.23 3.16
C LEU A 245 -19.22 4.93 2.78
N ALA A 246 -19.91 4.92 1.62
CA ALA A 246 -20.48 3.71 1.06
C ALA A 246 -19.38 2.69 0.73
N SER A 247 -18.23 3.13 0.22
CA SER A 247 -17.10 2.24 -0.08
C SER A 247 -16.52 1.60 1.17
N ILE A 248 -16.36 2.35 2.26
CA ILE A 248 -15.90 1.85 3.56
C ILE A 248 -16.87 0.79 4.08
N GLN A 249 -18.17 1.11 4.14
CA GLN A 249 -19.18 0.17 4.60
C GLN A 249 -19.20 -1.10 3.74
N ARG A 250 -19.11 -0.94 2.42
CA ARG A 250 -19.08 -2.05 1.48
C ARG A 250 -17.86 -2.94 1.68
N SER A 251 -16.68 -2.33 1.85
CA SER A 251 -15.42 -3.03 2.14
C SER A 251 -15.51 -3.83 3.44
N ILE A 252 -16.07 -3.24 4.50
CA ILE A 252 -16.22 -3.91 5.80
C ILE A 252 -17.16 -5.11 5.69
N VAL A 253 -18.35 -4.94 5.10
CA VAL A 253 -19.33 -6.02 4.95
C VAL A 253 -18.76 -7.15 4.08
N LEU A 254 -18.16 -6.80 2.94
CA LEU A 254 -17.58 -7.77 2.03
C LEU A 254 -16.47 -8.57 2.71
N THR A 255 -15.51 -7.89 3.34
CA THR A 255 -14.37 -8.53 4.00
C THR A 255 -14.82 -9.41 5.15
N ARG A 256 -15.79 -8.98 5.97
CA ARG A 256 -16.31 -9.79 7.08
C ARG A 256 -17.04 -11.05 6.61
N MET A 257 -17.83 -10.95 5.53
CA MET A 257 -18.54 -12.11 4.98
C MET A 257 -17.64 -13.08 4.22
N THR A 258 -16.46 -12.64 3.78
CA THR A 258 -15.50 -13.43 2.99
C THR A 258 -14.13 -13.54 3.68
N LEU A 259 -14.07 -13.38 5.01
CA LEU A 259 -12.80 -13.16 5.72
C LEU A 259 -11.75 -14.24 5.44
N PRO A 260 -12.04 -15.55 5.53
CA PRO A 260 -11.02 -16.58 5.29
C PRO A 260 -10.48 -16.55 3.86
N THR A 261 -11.35 -16.41 2.85
CA THR A 261 -10.96 -16.39 1.44
C THR A 261 -10.22 -15.10 1.08
N THR A 262 -10.67 -13.97 1.62
CA THR A 262 -10.04 -12.66 1.43
C THR A 262 -8.68 -12.60 2.12
N ALA A 263 -8.54 -13.14 3.33
CA ALA A 263 -7.27 -13.26 4.03
C ALA A 263 -6.28 -14.14 3.25
N LEU A 264 -6.72 -15.30 2.75
CA LEU A 264 -5.90 -16.16 1.91
C LEU A 264 -5.50 -15.47 0.60
N PHE A 265 -6.41 -14.72 -0.03
CA PHE A 265 -6.11 -13.95 -1.24
C PHE A 265 -5.01 -12.91 -1.01
N PHE A 266 -5.14 -12.09 0.04
CA PHE A 266 -4.11 -11.10 0.39
C PHE A 266 -2.80 -11.76 0.83
N LEU A 267 -2.83 -12.93 1.48
CA LEU A 267 -1.64 -13.70 1.81
C LEU A 267 -0.92 -14.17 0.54
N VAL A 268 -1.65 -14.70 -0.44
CA VAL A 268 -1.07 -15.10 -1.74
C VAL A 268 -0.48 -13.90 -2.47
N ILE A 269 -1.17 -12.76 -2.49
CA ILE A 269 -0.62 -11.51 -3.05
C ILE A 269 0.65 -11.10 -2.32
N LEU A 270 0.67 -11.15 -0.99
CA LEU A 270 1.81 -10.77 -0.18
C LEU A 270 3.01 -11.68 -0.45
N VAL A 271 2.81 -13.00 -0.44
CA VAL A 271 3.87 -13.98 -0.74
C VAL A 271 4.39 -13.81 -2.16
N ALA A 272 3.51 -13.62 -3.15
CA ALA A 272 3.91 -13.37 -4.52
C ALA A 272 4.68 -12.06 -4.65
N SER A 273 4.17 -10.96 -4.08
CA SER A 273 4.83 -9.65 -4.14
C SER A 273 6.23 -9.70 -3.49
N GLN A 274 6.34 -10.23 -2.26
CA GLN A 274 7.61 -10.28 -1.55
C GLN A 274 8.58 -11.28 -2.18
N GLY A 275 8.09 -12.46 -2.61
CA GLY A 275 8.92 -13.48 -3.24
C GLY A 275 9.50 -13.00 -4.58
N LEU A 276 8.72 -12.28 -5.39
CA LEU A 276 9.22 -11.71 -6.63
C LEU A 276 10.09 -10.46 -6.38
N ASP A 277 9.82 -9.65 -5.35
CA ASP A 277 10.68 -8.52 -5.01
C ASP A 277 12.11 -8.96 -4.67
N VAL A 278 12.29 -10.11 -4.02
CA VAL A 278 13.63 -10.70 -3.78
C VAL A 278 14.35 -10.97 -5.10
N LEU A 279 13.65 -11.52 -6.10
CA LEU A 279 14.22 -11.79 -7.42
C LEU A 279 14.60 -10.50 -8.16
N TRP A 280 13.74 -9.47 -8.10
CA TRP A 280 13.95 -8.22 -8.84
C TRP A 280 14.99 -7.29 -8.20
N ARG A 281 15.42 -7.57 -6.97
CA ARG A 281 16.50 -6.88 -6.25
C ARG A 281 17.89 -7.48 -6.45
N VAL A 282 18.01 -8.56 -7.22
CA VAL A 282 19.31 -9.21 -7.49
C VAL A 282 20.31 -8.29 -8.22
N PRO A 283 19.91 -7.46 -9.20
CA PRO A 283 20.84 -6.51 -9.81
C PRO A 283 21.42 -5.51 -8.80
N ALA A 284 22.71 -5.21 -8.93
CA ALA A 284 23.37 -4.19 -8.10
C ALA A 284 22.79 -2.79 -8.35
N GLU A 285 22.73 -1.94 -7.31
CA GLU A 285 22.15 -0.59 -7.37
C GLU A 285 22.81 0.31 -8.44
N ASN A 286 24.09 0.08 -8.73
CA ASN A 286 24.88 0.80 -9.75
C ASN A 286 24.84 0.15 -11.15
N SER A 287 24.00 -0.86 -11.37
CA SER A 287 23.90 -1.56 -12.64
C SER A 287 22.66 -1.14 -13.44
N TRP A 288 22.83 -0.99 -14.75
CA TRP A 288 21.70 -0.81 -15.68
C TRP A 288 20.76 -2.02 -15.72
N LEU A 289 21.21 -3.20 -15.28
CA LEU A 289 20.35 -4.37 -15.12
C LEU A 289 19.20 -4.14 -14.14
N THR A 290 19.33 -3.16 -13.23
CA THR A 290 18.25 -2.75 -12.32
C THR A 290 17.01 -2.33 -13.08
N LEU A 291 17.10 -1.75 -14.28
CA LEU A 291 15.93 -1.42 -15.12
C LEU A 291 15.04 -2.63 -15.42
N VAL A 292 15.64 -3.81 -15.61
CA VAL A 292 14.90 -5.07 -15.81
C VAL A 292 14.15 -5.45 -14.54
N GLY A 293 14.79 -5.30 -13.37
CA GLY A 293 14.16 -5.46 -12.06
C GLY A 293 12.99 -4.50 -11.85
N LEU A 294 13.15 -3.23 -12.21
CA LEU A 294 12.09 -2.22 -12.13
C LEU A 294 10.90 -2.61 -13.02
N ALA A 295 11.15 -2.98 -14.27
CA ALA A 295 10.11 -3.41 -15.20
C ALA A 295 9.38 -4.68 -14.71
N GLY A 296 10.13 -5.67 -14.20
CA GLY A 296 9.59 -6.90 -13.63
C GLY A 296 8.71 -6.64 -12.41
N HIS A 297 9.20 -5.88 -11.42
CA HIS A 297 8.42 -5.48 -10.25
C HIS A 297 7.16 -4.72 -10.65
N ALA A 298 7.31 -3.72 -11.53
CA ALA A 298 6.21 -2.89 -11.98
C ALA A 298 5.13 -3.74 -12.66
N PHE A 299 5.49 -4.70 -13.52
CA PHE A 299 4.53 -5.61 -14.14
C PHE A 299 3.77 -6.45 -13.10
N VAL A 300 4.50 -7.08 -12.17
CA VAL A 300 3.92 -7.96 -11.15
C VAL A 300 3.02 -7.18 -10.20
N ALA A 301 3.47 -6.03 -9.70
CA ALA A 301 2.68 -5.19 -8.82
C ALA A 301 1.42 -4.65 -9.51
N SER A 302 1.52 -4.28 -10.80
CA SER A 302 0.36 -3.91 -11.62
C SER A 302 -0.64 -5.07 -11.74
N ALA A 303 -0.15 -6.28 -12.02
CA ALA A 303 -0.97 -7.46 -12.20
C ALA A 303 -1.68 -7.89 -10.90
N LEU A 304 -0.97 -7.83 -9.77
CA LEU A 304 -1.53 -8.09 -8.45
C LEU A 304 -2.58 -7.03 -8.07
N LEU A 305 -2.33 -5.75 -8.37
CA LEU A 305 -3.33 -4.69 -8.19
C LEU A 305 -4.58 -4.94 -9.05
N ALA A 306 -4.40 -5.28 -10.33
CA ALA A 306 -5.50 -5.66 -11.22
C ALA A 306 -6.28 -6.87 -10.70
N ALA A 307 -5.59 -7.87 -10.14
CA ALA A 307 -6.23 -9.03 -9.52
C ALA A 307 -7.11 -8.62 -8.33
N THR A 308 -6.72 -7.61 -7.54
CA THR A 308 -7.58 -7.12 -6.45
C THR A 308 -8.90 -6.53 -6.96
N PHE A 309 -8.90 -5.88 -8.13
CA PHE A 309 -10.12 -5.38 -8.76
C PHE A 309 -11.03 -6.51 -9.24
N VAL A 310 -10.45 -7.53 -9.89
CA VAL A 310 -11.20 -8.71 -10.34
C VAL A 310 -11.80 -9.46 -9.14
N TYR A 311 -10.99 -9.72 -8.11
CA TYR A 311 -11.45 -10.36 -6.88
C TYR A 311 -12.55 -9.56 -6.19
N TYR A 312 -12.38 -8.24 -6.06
CA TYR A 312 -13.37 -7.37 -5.42
C TYR A 312 -14.72 -7.41 -6.12
N ARG A 313 -14.75 -7.34 -7.46
CA ARG A 313 -15.99 -7.46 -8.25
C ARG A 313 -16.70 -8.79 -7.97
N ASP A 314 -15.96 -9.90 -8.09
CA ASP A 314 -16.54 -11.25 -7.97
C ASP A 314 -17.03 -11.51 -6.53
N ALA A 315 -16.26 -11.06 -5.53
CA ALA A 315 -16.64 -11.14 -4.12
C ALA A 315 -17.88 -10.28 -3.82
N ASP A 316 -17.96 -9.08 -4.38
CA ASP A 316 -19.10 -8.18 -4.19
C ASP A 316 -20.39 -8.77 -4.76
N GLU A 317 -20.34 -9.28 -6.00
CA GLU A 317 -21.47 -9.96 -6.64
C GLU A 317 -21.96 -11.16 -5.80
N TRP A 318 -21.03 -11.96 -5.27
CA TRP A 318 -21.36 -13.08 -4.40
C TRP A 318 -22.05 -12.63 -3.11
N VAL A 319 -21.46 -11.64 -2.41
CA VAL A 319 -22.01 -11.10 -1.15
C VAL A 319 -23.41 -10.51 -1.37
N GLN A 320 -23.64 -9.75 -2.45
CA GLN A 320 -24.95 -9.19 -2.74
C GLN A 320 -26.02 -10.25 -2.99
N ASN A 321 -25.65 -11.33 -3.68
CA ASN A 321 -26.58 -12.42 -3.94
C ASN A 321 -26.95 -13.15 -2.64
N ILE A 322 -26.01 -13.31 -1.71
CA ILE A 322 -26.31 -13.88 -0.38
C ILE A 322 -27.21 -12.96 0.43
N ILE A 323 -26.91 -11.66 0.50
CA ILE A 323 -27.74 -10.68 1.20
C ILE A 323 -29.17 -10.67 0.63
N ARG A 324 -29.31 -10.73 -0.70
CA ARG A 324 -30.63 -10.80 -1.36
C ARG A 324 -31.39 -12.06 -0.96
N LYS A 325 -30.74 -13.24 -0.97
CA LYS A 325 -31.36 -14.51 -0.57
C LYS A 325 -31.80 -14.50 0.90
N MET A 326 -30.96 -13.99 1.80
CA MET A 326 -31.31 -13.87 3.22
C MET A 326 -32.51 -12.96 3.44
N ARG A 327 -32.61 -11.85 2.70
CA ARG A 327 -33.79 -10.97 2.75
C ARG A 327 -35.06 -11.67 2.28
N LEU A 328 -35.00 -12.40 1.16
CA LEU A 328 -36.15 -13.13 0.63
C LEU A 328 -36.60 -14.27 1.56
N ALA A 329 -35.65 -14.96 2.20
CA ALA A 329 -35.95 -16.03 3.16
C ALA A 329 -36.48 -15.52 4.51
N GLY A 330 -36.12 -14.29 4.92
CA GLY A 330 -36.66 -13.66 6.12
C GLY A 330 -38.02 -12.97 5.93
N THR A 331 -38.50 -12.85 4.69
CA THR A 331 -39.83 -12.32 4.34
C THR A 331 -40.86 -13.41 4.00
N ALA A 332 -40.45 -14.68 4.05
CA ALA A 332 -41.30 -15.86 3.86
C ALA A 332 -41.56 -16.54 5.22
#